data_AF-A0A0K9FET1-F1
#
_entry.id   AF-A0A0K9FET1-F1
#
_cell.length_a   1.000
_cell.length_b   1.000
_cell.length_c   1.000
_cell.angle_alpha   90.00
_cell.angle_beta   90.00
_cell.angle_gamma   90.00
#
_symmetry.space_group_name_H-M   'P 1'
#
loop_
_entity.id
_entity.type
_entity.pdbx_description
1 polymer ?
#
loop_
_entity_poly.entity_id
_entity_poly.type
_entity_poly.pdbx_seq_one_letter_code
_entity_poly.pdbx_strand_id
1 'polypeptide(L)'
;MGIEPLFVLVLAVFAKESIPKANWVISTGTIIACIILILAVVSGKSAVQMDITLPVVFALIASVGCGIGAVLCTMYSKNLIEAGWTTSMILANRYYGIILLSFFATFDIFFKYFSGNISCIIAVTAVGVMLPMYLLQIGIQFCSPLIIMMSL
;
A
#
# COMPACT_ATOMS: atom_id res chain seq x y z
N MET A 1 1.71 7.27 -1.03
CA MET A 1 1.91 7.04 0.41
C MET A 1 1.87 8.39 1.13
N GLY A 2 0.72 8.70 1.71
CA GLY A 2 0.36 10.01 2.27
C GLY A 2 -1.11 10.37 2.04
N ILE A 3 -1.71 9.82 0.98
CA ILE A 3 -3.13 10.02 0.65
C ILE A 3 -4.02 8.97 1.32
N GLU A 4 -3.46 7.84 1.77
CA GLU A 4 -4.23 6.74 2.35
C GLU A 4 -5.09 7.18 3.54
N PRO A 5 -4.58 7.93 4.54
CA PRO A 5 -5.38 8.32 5.70
C PRO A 5 -6.57 9.22 5.34
N LEU A 6 -6.39 10.11 4.35
CA LEU A 6 -7.46 11.01 3.93
C LEU A 6 -8.50 10.27 3.10
N PHE A 7 -8.06 9.37 2.23
CA PHE A 7 -8.98 8.58 1.43
C PHE A 7 -9.85 7.64 2.29
N VAL A 8 -9.27 7.06 3.35
CA VAL A 8 -10.04 6.28 4.36
C VAL A 8 -11.08 7.16 5.06
N LEU A 9 -10.71 8.38 5.48
CA LEU A 9 -11.65 9.30 6.12
C LEU A 9 -12.80 9.69 5.19
N VAL A 10 -12.50 9.99 3.93
CA VAL A 10 -13.51 10.31 2.92
C VAL A 10 -14.48 9.13 2.77
N LEU A 11 -13.97 7.90 2.65
CA LEU A 11 -14.82 6.70 2.56
C LEU A 11 -15.64 6.46 3.83
N ALA A 12 -15.07 6.69 5.02
CA ALA A 12 -15.79 6.56 6.29
C ALA A 12 -16.93 7.59 6.42
N VAL A 13 -16.76 8.82 5.89
CA VAL A 13 -17.84 9.80 5.79
C VAL A 13 -18.94 9.32 4.85
N PHE A 14 -18.58 8.76 3.69
CA PHE A 14 -19.55 8.17 2.76
C PHE A 14 -20.29 6.97 3.36
N ALA A 15 -19.61 6.18 4.20
CA ALA A 15 -20.20 5.08 4.97
C ALA A 15 -21.03 5.54 6.18
N LYS A 16 -21.15 6.86 6.43
CA LYS A 16 -21.86 7.48 7.57
C LYS A 16 -21.35 7.02 8.95
N GLU A 17 -20.08 6.67 9.06
CA GLU A 17 -19.48 6.35 10.35
C GLU A 17 -19.14 7.62 11.14
N SER A 18 -19.24 7.55 12.47
CA SER A 18 -18.88 8.67 13.35
C SER A 18 -17.36 8.76 13.50
N ILE A 19 -16.76 9.77 12.87
CA ILE A 19 -15.30 9.97 12.91
C ILE A 19 -14.92 10.99 13.99
N PRO A 20 -13.99 10.67 14.90
CA PRO A 20 -13.51 11.64 15.88
C PRO A 20 -12.69 12.76 15.20
N LYS A 21 -12.87 14.00 15.67
CA LYS A 21 -12.21 15.20 15.11
C LYS A 21 -10.68 15.11 15.10
N ALA A 22 -10.09 14.34 16.01
CA ALA A 22 -8.64 14.11 16.05
C ALA A 22 -8.11 13.43 14.77
N ASN A 23 -8.87 12.50 14.18
CA ASN A 23 -8.41 11.77 12.99
C ASN A 23 -8.30 12.68 11.76
N TRP A 24 -9.18 13.69 11.66
CA TRP A 24 -9.10 14.73 10.62
C TRP A 24 -7.84 15.58 10.72
N VAL A 25 -7.42 15.91 11.95
CA VAL A 25 -6.18 16.68 12.18
C VAL A 25 -4.95 15.84 11.81
N ILE A 26 -4.93 14.57 12.20
CA ILE A 26 -3.79 13.71 11.90
C ILE A 26 -3.68 13.49 10.38
N SER A 27 -4.80 13.20 9.71
CA SER A 27 -4.79 12.98 8.26
C SER A 27 -4.41 14.22 7.45
N THR A 28 -4.84 15.42 7.87
CA THR A 28 -4.43 16.66 7.20
C THR A 28 -2.95 16.95 7.47
N GLY A 29 -2.48 16.69 8.69
CA GLY A 29 -1.06 16.74 9.05
C GLY A 29 -0.17 15.84 8.19
N THR A 30 -0.56 14.58 7.98
CA THR A 30 0.18 13.62 7.13
C THR A 30 0.28 14.13 5.69
N ILE A 31 -0.81 14.67 5.12
CA ILE A 31 -0.78 15.22 3.77
C ILE A 31 0.15 16.42 3.66
N ILE A 32 0.10 17.33 4.64
CA ILE A 32 0.99 18.50 4.64
C ILE A 32 2.45 18.04 4.71
N ALA A 33 2.77 17.07 5.57
CA ALA A 33 4.12 16.51 5.66
C ALA A 33 4.56 15.87 4.33
N CYS A 34 3.69 15.10 3.67
CA CYS A 34 3.97 14.52 2.36
C CYS A 34 4.18 15.58 1.27
N ILE A 35 3.39 16.66 1.27
CA ILE A 35 3.58 17.78 0.32
C ILE A 35 4.94 18.46 0.56
N ILE A 36 5.31 18.69 1.83
CA ILE A 36 6.62 19.27 2.17
C ILE A 36 7.75 18.38 1.66
N LEU A 37 7.65 17.05 1.83
CA LEU A 37 8.63 16.11 1.30
C LEU A 37 8.72 16.17 -0.23
N ILE A 38 7.58 16.18 -0.93
CA ILE A 38 7.56 16.30 -2.40
C ILE A 38 8.25 17.60 -2.83
N LEU A 39 7.95 18.73 -2.19
CA LEU A 39 8.58 20.01 -2.49
C LEU A 39 10.08 20.02 -2.20
N ALA A 40 10.52 19.37 -1.12
CA ALA A 40 11.94 19.24 -0.78
C ALA A 40 12.71 18.44 -1.84
N VAL A 41 12.08 17.39 -2.38
CA VAL A 41 12.67 16.57 -3.45
C VAL A 41 12.73 17.33 -4.76
N VAL A 42 11.64 17.99 -5.16
CA VAL A 42 11.58 18.80 -6.40
C VAL A 42 12.53 19.99 -6.35
N SER A 43 12.75 20.59 -5.16
CA SER A 43 13.67 21.73 -4.99
C SER A 43 15.16 21.32 -5.04
N GLY A 44 15.47 20.05 -5.30
CA GLY A 44 16.85 19.54 -5.36
C GLY A 44 17.58 19.55 -4.02
N LYS A 45 16.87 19.80 -2.91
CA LYS A 45 17.40 19.78 -1.53
C LYS A 45 17.36 18.39 -0.91
N SER A 46 16.86 17.40 -1.64
CA SER A 46 16.87 15.98 -1.27
C SER A 46 18.10 15.28 -1.84
N ALA A 47 18.57 14.23 -1.17
CA ALA A 47 19.66 13.36 -1.65
C ALA A 47 19.34 12.68 -2.99
N VAL A 48 18.07 12.66 -3.38
CA VAL A 48 17.59 12.20 -4.69
C VAL A 48 17.28 13.44 -5.53
N GLN A 49 18.19 13.82 -6.42
CA GLN A 49 17.91 14.84 -7.43
C GLN A 49 16.88 14.28 -8.42
N MET A 50 15.75 14.97 -8.58
CA MET A 50 14.68 14.54 -9.46
C MET A 50 14.39 15.63 -10.49
N ASP A 51 14.72 15.36 -11.75
CA ASP A 51 14.30 16.21 -12.86
C ASP A 51 12.82 15.96 -13.15
N ILE A 52 12.03 17.04 -13.29
CA ILE A 52 10.61 16.93 -13.68
C ILE A 52 10.53 16.52 -15.14
N THR A 53 10.51 15.21 -15.35
CA THR A 53 10.33 14.56 -16.65
C THR A 53 8.95 13.89 -16.71
N LEU A 54 8.44 13.66 -17.91
CA LEU A 54 7.15 12.96 -18.14
C LEU A 54 7.02 11.64 -17.37
N PRO A 55 8.04 10.77 -17.31
CA PRO A 55 8.00 9.53 -16.51
C PRO A 55 7.75 9.77 -15.02
N VAL A 56 8.30 10.85 -14.45
CA VAL A 56 8.11 11.19 -13.03
C VAL A 56 6.66 11.56 -12.74
N VAL A 57 6.01 12.27 -13.66
CA VAL A 57 4.58 12.60 -13.53
C VAL A 57 3.72 11.34 -13.55
N PHE A 58 3.98 10.41 -14.46
CA PHE A 58 3.27 9.12 -14.48
C PHE A 58 3.51 8.30 -13.21
N ALA A 59 4.74 8.27 -12.69
CA ALA A 59 5.06 7.61 -11.43
C ALA A 59 4.32 8.23 -10.23
N LEU A 60 4.16 9.56 -10.22
CA LEU A 60 3.41 10.26 -9.18
C LEU A 60 1.92 9.87 -9.21
N ILE A 61 1.31 9.82 -10.40
CA ILE A 61 -0.08 9.39 -10.59
C ILE A 61 -0.24 7.92 -10.17
N ALA A 62 0.68 7.05 -10.58
CA ALA A 62 0.67 5.63 -10.21
C ALA A 62 0.80 5.42 -8.69
N SER A 63 1.60 6.23 -8.01
CA SER A 63 1.75 6.21 -6.55
C SER A 63 0.46 6.59 -5.82
N VAL A 64 -0.28 7.58 -6.32
CA VAL A 64 -1.60 7.93 -5.79
C VAL A 64 -2.60 6.80 -6.02
N GLY A 65 -2.61 6.22 -7.23
CA GLY A 65 -3.45 5.06 -7.55
C GLY A 65 -3.15 3.84 -6.65
N CYS A 66 -1.88 3.60 -6.34
CA CYS A 66 -1.45 2.55 -5.42
C CYS A 66 -2.02 2.78 -4.00
N GLY A 67 -1.96 4.01 -3.49
CA GLY A 67 -2.52 4.36 -2.17
C GLY A 67 -4.03 4.14 -2.11
N ILE A 68 -4.78 4.57 -3.14
CA ILE A 68 -6.22 4.31 -3.26
C ILE A 68 -6.51 2.80 -3.27
N GLY A 69 -5.74 2.04 -4.06
CA GLY A 69 -5.82 0.58 -4.12
C GLY A 69 -5.59 -0.08 -2.77
N ALA A 70 -4.57 0.36 -2.01
CA ALA A 70 -4.27 -0.17 -0.68
C ALA A 70 -5.43 0.03 0.31
N VAL A 71 -6.04 1.22 0.29
CA VAL A 71 -7.21 1.53 1.13
C VAL A 71 -8.40 0.62 0.79
N LEU A 72 -8.76 0.54 -0.49
CA LEU A 72 -9.85 -0.33 -0.94
C LEU A 72 -9.60 -1.79 -0.56
N CYS A 73 -8.38 -2.27 -0.80
CA CYS A 73 -7.99 -3.65 -0.49
C CYS A 73 -8.18 -3.96 1.00
N THR A 74 -7.87 -3.00 1.88
CA THR A 74 -8.02 -3.15 3.33
C THR A 74 -9.47 -3.12 3.78
N MET A 75 -10.29 -2.22 3.24
CA MET A 75 -11.73 -2.18 3.52
C MET A 75 -12.43 -3.46 3.05
N TYR A 76 -12.19 -3.91 1.83
CA TYR A 76 -12.77 -5.16 1.33
C TYR A 76 -12.30 -6.38 2.13
N SER A 77 -11.04 -6.38 2.55
CA SER A 77 -10.52 -7.45 3.42
C SER A 77 -11.21 -7.48 4.77
N LYS A 78 -11.50 -6.31 5.35
CA LYS A 78 -12.28 -6.20 6.59
C LYS A 78 -13.70 -6.75 6.40
N ASN A 79 -14.37 -6.33 5.33
CA ASN A 79 -15.73 -6.81 5.03
C ASN A 79 -15.78 -8.34 4.81
N LEU A 80 -14.77 -8.93 4.18
CA LEU A 80 -14.68 -10.39 4.01
C LEU A 80 -14.46 -11.11 5.34
N ILE A 81 -13.63 -10.56 6.22
CA ILE A 81 -13.43 -11.10 7.58
C ILE A 81 -14.74 -11.07 8.37
N GLU A 82 -15.49 -9.97 8.29
CA GLU A 82 -16.82 -9.84 8.91
C GLU A 82 -17.86 -10.81 8.32
N ALA A 83 -17.71 -11.15 7.03
CA ALA A 83 -18.49 -12.20 6.37
C ALA A 83 -18.03 -13.64 6.74
N GLY A 84 -17.10 -13.79 7.69
CA GLY A 84 -16.64 -15.08 8.22
C GLY A 84 -15.46 -15.71 7.46
N TRP A 85 -14.83 -14.98 6.53
CA TRP A 85 -13.65 -15.48 5.84
C TRP A 85 -12.42 -15.48 6.76
N THR A 86 -11.59 -16.50 6.62
CA THR A 86 -10.31 -16.55 7.33
C THR A 86 -9.26 -15.66 6.66
N THR A 87 -8.38 -15.09 7.47
CA THR A 87 -7.20 -14.31 7.06
C THR A 87 -6.39 -15.03 5.98
N SER A 88 -6.16 -16.33 6.14
CA SER A 88 -5.42 -17.15 5.18
C SER A 88 -6.12 -17.29 3.83
N MET A 89 -7.46 -17.40 3.81
CA MET A 89 -8.24 -17.51 2.58
C MET A 89 -8.19 -16.22 1.76
N ILE A 90 -8.28 -15.06 2.41
CA ILE A 90 -8.17 -13.75 1.75
C ILE A 90 -6.76 -13.59 1.17
N LEU A 91 -5.74 -13.94 1.97
CA LEU A 91 -4.34 -13.80 1.57
C LEU A 91 -3.98 -14.73 0.40
N ALA A 92 -4.47 -15.96 0.39
CA ALA A 92 -4.26 -16.90 -0.72
C ALA A 92 -4.83 -16.34 -2.05
N ASN A 93 -6.04 -15.80 -2.03
CA ASN A 93 -6.66 -15.20 -3.20
C ASN A 93 -5.90 -13.96 -3.70
N ARG A 94 -5.39 -13.13 -2.78
CA ARG A 94 -4.50 -12.00 -3.15
C ARG A 94 -3.23 -12.48 -3.82
N TYR A 95 -2.59 -13.54 -3.30
CA TYR A 95 -1.35 -14.05 -3.87
C TYR A 95 -1.52 -14.58 -5.29
N TYR A 96 -2.64 -15.22 -5.62
CA TYR A 96 -2.90 -15.64 -7.01
C TYR A 96 -2.91 -14.45 -7.98
N GLY A 97 -3.58 -13.36 -7.59
CA GLY A 97 -3.60 -12.13 -8.39
C GLY A 97 -2.22 -11.50 -8.53
N ILE A 98 -1.46 -11.40 -7.43
CA ILE A 98 -0.10 -10.84 -7.42
C ILE A 98 0.82 -11.66 -8.31
N ILE A 99 0.84 -12.99 -8.16
CA ILE A 99 1.72 -13.87 -8.95
C ILE A 99 1.43 -13.70 -10.44
N LEU A 100 0.16 -13.67 -10.84
CA LEU A 100 -0.23 -13.53 -12.24
C LEU A 100 0.20 -12.17 -12.81
N LEU A 101 -0.15 -11.07 -12.13
CA LEU A 101 0.21 -9.71 -12.57
C LEU A 101 1.73 -9.50 -12.60
N SER A 102 2.44 -9.95 -11.57
CA SER A 102 3.90 -9.86 -11.49
C SER A 102 4.58 -10.66 -12.58
N PHE A 103 4.06 -11.85 -12.92
CA PHE A 103 4.60 -12.65 -14.02
C PHE A 103 4.46 -11.92 -15.36
N PHE A 104 3.28 -11.39 -15.69
CA PHE A 104 3.08 -10.63 -16.92
C PHE A 104 3.96 -9.38 -17.01
N ALA A 105 4.16 -8.69 -15.88
CA ALA A 105 4.98 -7.48 -15.83
C ALA A 105 6.49 -7.76 -15.98
N THR A 106 6.95 -8.98 -15.73
CA THR A 106 8.38 -9.28 -15.51
C THR A 106 8.87 -10.50 -16.32
N PHE A 107 8.05 -11.01 -17.24
CA PHE A 107 8.31 -12.26 -17.96
C PHE A 107 9.59 -12.22 -18.80
N ASP A 108 9.91 -11.07 -19.37
CA ASP A 108 11.06 -10.82 -20.26
C ASP A 108 12.41 -11.02 -19.55
N ILE A 109 12.51 -10.61 -18.28
CA ILE A 109 13.74 -10.72 -17.48
C ILE A 109 13.74 -11.91 -16.52
N PHE A 110 12.60 -12.59 -16.33
CA PHE A 110 12.42 -13.65 -15.34
C PHE A 110 13.53 -14.70 -15.39
N PHE A 111 13.74 -15.33 -16.56
CA PHE A 111 14.70 -16.41 -16.71
C PHE A 111 16.16 -15.96 -16.47
N LYS A 112 16.48 -14.69 -16.75
CA LYS A 112 17.82 -14.13 -16.58
C LYS A 112 18.23 -14.03 -15.12
N TYR A 113 17.31 -13.65 -14.23
CA TYR A 113 17.60 -13.42 -12.82
C TYR A 113 17.26 -14.62 -11.93
N PHE A 114 16.38 -15.51 -12.40
CA PHE A 114 15.98 -16.69 -11.66
C PHE A 114 17.12 -17.69 -11.47
N SER A 115 17.92 -17.94 -12.51
CA SER A 115 19.06 -18.86 -12.43
C SER A 115 20.19 -18.26 -11.58
N GLY A 116 20.45 -18.85 -10.42
CA GLY A 116 21.56 -18.48 -9.52
C GLY A 116 21.17 -17.67 -8.29
N ASN A 117 19.95 -17.12 -8.21
CA ASN A 117 19.50 -16.31 -7.07
C ASN A 117 18.37 -16.94 -6.25
N ILE A 118 18.03 -18.21 -6.50
CA ILE A 118 16.81 -18.84 -5.96
C ILE A 118 16.72 -18.77 -4.43
N SER A 119 17.84 -19.00 -3.72
CA SER A 119 17.88 -18.94 -2.26
C SER A 119 17.62 -17.53 -1.73
N CYS A 120 18.15 -16.51 -2.41
CA CYS A 120 17.93 -15.11 -2.05
C CYS A 120 16.48 -14.68 -2.32
N ILE A 121 15.93 -15.10 -3.45
CA ILE A 121 14.53 -14.86 -3.81
C ILE A 121 13.60 -15.47 -2.76
N ILE A 122 13.82 -16.73 -2.38
CA ILE A 122 13.02 -17.41 -1.34
C ILE A 122 13.12 -16.65 -0.01
N ALA A 123 14.32 -16.26 0.42
CA ALA A 123 14.51 -15.52 1.67
C ALA A 123 13.78 -14.17 1.67
N VAL A 124 13.91 -13.38 0.61
CA VAL A 124 13.25 -12.07 0.46
C VAL A 124 11.73 -12.24 0.36
N THR A 125 11.24 -13.25 -0.36
CA THR A 125 9.80 -13.51 -0.45
C THR A 125 9.23 -13.92 0.92
N ALA A 126 9.89 -14.80 1.66
CA ALA A 126 9.41 -15.25 2.96
C ALA A 126 9.40 -14.11 4.00
N VAL A 127 10.53 -13.42 4.16
CA VAL A 127 10.71 -12.43 5.24
C VAL A 127 10.26 -11.03 4.84
N GLY A 128 10.46 -10.64 3.58
CA GLY A 128 10.15 -9.30 3.08
C GLY A 128 8.72 -9.15 2.56
N VAL A 129 8.05 -10.25 2.18
CA VAL A 129 6.71 -10.19 1.57
C VAL A 129 5.68 -11.00 2.35
N MET A 130 5.89 -12.31 2.53
CA MET A 130 4.90 -13.20 3.14
C MET A 130 4.63 -12.88 4.60
N LEU A 131 5.71 -12.78 5.40
CA LEU A 131 5.58 -12.50 6.83
C LEU A 131 4.93 -11.11 7.09
N PRO A 132 5.39 -10.00 6.48
CA PRO A 132 4.78 -8.69 6.71
C PRO A 132 3.33 -8.62 6.23
N MET A 133 3.00 -9.22 5.07
CA MET A 133 1.62 -9.24 4.57
C MET A 133 0.69 -10.07 5.45
N TYR A 134 1.18 -11.19 5.99
CA TYR A 134 0.40 -12.00 6.91
C TYR A 134 0.13 -11.25 8.22
N LEU A 135 1.15 -10.62 8.81
CA LEU A 135 1.01 -9.79 10.01
C LEU A 135 0.07 -8.60 9.76
N LEU A 136 0.17 -7.96 8.60
CA LEU A 136 -0.74 -6.87 8.20
C LEU A 136 -2.18 -7.36 8.12
N GLN A 137 -2.43 -8.53 7.52
CA GLN A 137 -3.77 -9.10 7.41
C GLN A 137 -4.36 -9.46 8.78
N ILE A 138 -3.53 -9.96 9.71
CA ILE A 138 -3.91 -10.11 11.12
C ILE A 138 -4.26 -8.76 11.72
N GLY A 139 -3.47 -7.72 11.47
CA GLY A 139 -3.78 -6.35 11.88
C GLY A 139 -5.16 -5.90 11.40
N ILE A 140 -5.51 -6.16 10.13
CA ILE A 140 -6.83 -5.87 9.53
C ILE A 140 -7.96 -6.59 10.27
N GLN A 141 -7.72 -7.81 10.74
CA GLN A 141 -8.72 -8.54 11.52
C GLN A 141 -9.04 -7.82 12.84
N PHE A 142 -8.03 -7.37 13.59
CA PHE A 142 -8.21 -6.87 14.96
C PHE A 142 -8.34 -5.35 15.09
N CYS A 143 -7.81 -4.58 14.15
CA CYS A 143 -7.82 -3.12 14.20
C CYS A 143 -8.86 -2.52 13.25
N SER A 144 -9.19 -1.24 13.48
CA SER A 144 -9.97 -0.46 12.53
C SER A 144 -9.10 -0.12 11.30
N PRO A 145 -9.69 -0.05 10.08
CA PRO A 145 -8.97 0.27 8.86
C PRO A 145 -8.15 1.56 8.96
N LEU A 146 -8.64 2.54 9.73
CA LEU A 146 -7.97 3.82 9.92
C LEU A 146 -6.64 3.69 10.68
N ILE A 147 -6.59 2.93 11.77
CA ILE A 147 -5.36 2.73 12.56
C ILE A 147 -4.26 2.08 11.70
N ILE A 148 -4.66 1.09 10.90
CA ILE A 148 -3.74 0.34 10.04
C ILE A 148 -3.15 1.23 8.96
N MET A 149 -3.98 2.10 8.38
CA MET A 149 -3.59 3.04 7.34
C MET A 149 -2.72 4.19 7.87
N MET A 150 -2.74 4.47 9.18
CA MET A 150 -1.79 5.42 9.79
C MET A 150 -0.42 4.77 10.08
N SER A 151 -0.35 3.43 10.14
CA SER A 151 0.87 2.67 10.44
C SER A 151 1.63 2.18 9.21
N LEU A 152 1.05 2.35 8.02
CA LEU A 152 1.64 2.07 6.71
C LEU A 152 2.33 3.32 6.15
#